data_AF-A0A5S4GID8-F1
#
_entry.id   AF-A0A5S4GID8-F1
#
_cell.length_a   1.000
_cell.length_b   1.000
_cell.length_c   1.000
_cell.angle_alpha   90.00
_cell.angle_beta   90.00
_cell.angle_gamma   90.00
#
_symmetry.space_group_name_H-M   'P 1'
#
loop_
_entity.id
_entity.type
_entity.pdbx_description
1 polymer ?
#
loop_
_entity_poly.entity_id
_entity_poly.type
_entity_poly.pdbx_seq_one_letter_code
_entity_poly.pdbx_strand_id
1 'polypeptide(L)'
;MHILDSALLIVSELVTNAARQTPDEEIRLQLSRDAYGIIIAVWDADHELPAAKPVKELTIDDLDLSEEAFDDNGGWGLHIVQAMSAKCGVTADPAGGKWVWSRMHP
;
A
#
# COMPACT_ATOMS: atom_id res chain seq x y z
N MET A 1 7.41 -4.30 -18.88
CA MET A 1 7.11 -4.31 -17.43
C MET A 1 6.46 -5.65 -17.12
N HIS A 2 7.06 -6.46 -16.25
CA HIS A 2 6.48 -7.77 -15.90
C HIS A 2 5.34 -7.55 -14.91
N ILE A 3 4.12 -7.90 -15.33
CA ILE A 3 2.89 -7.72 -14.53
C ILE A 3 3.00 -8.34 -13.12
N LEU A 4 3.77 -9.43 -13.01
CA LEU A 4 4.02 -10.15 -11.78
C LEU A 4 4.83 -9.30 -10.78
N ASP A 5 5.93 -8.70 -11.23
CA ASP A 5 6.79 -7.87 -10.36
C ASP A 5 6.02 -6.66 -9.84
N SER A 6 5.20 -6.06 -10.71
CA SER A 6 4.35 -4.93 -10.33
C SER A 6 3.27 -5.33 -9.33
N ALA A 7 2.61 -6.46 -9.55
CA ALA A 7 1.61 -6.98 -8.61
C ALA A 7 2.24 -7.35 -7.26
N LEU A 8 3.41 -7.98 -7.27
CA LEU A 8 4.12 -8.38 -6.05
C LEU A 8 4.51 -7.16 -5.21
N LEU A 9 5.01 -6.11 -5.86
CA LEU A 9 5.36 -4.86 -5.19
C LEU A 9 4.11 -4.19 -4.58
N ILE A 10 3.02 -4.07 -5.33
CA ILE A 10 1.76 -3.50 -4.82
C ILE A 10 1.23 -4.32 -3.63
N VAL A 11 1.23 -5.65 -3.72
CA VAL A 11 0.81 -6.52 -2.60
C VAL A 11 1.70 -6.31 -1.39
N SER A 12 3.03 -6.28 -1.56
CA SER A 12 3.98 -6.08 -0.48
C SER A 12 3.73 -4.77 0.26
N GLU A 13 3.55 -3.66 -0.47
CA GLU A 13 3.30 -2.36 0.12
C GLU A 13 1.95 -2.31 0.86
N LEU A 14 0.88 -2.83 0.25
CA LEU A 14 -0.44 -2.82 0.89
C LEU A 14 -0.49 -3.70 2.14
N VAL A 15 0.13 -4.89 2.12
CA VAL A 15 0.19 -5.79 3.28
C VAL A 15 1.08 -5.20 4.37
N THR A 16 2.22 -4.58 4.02
CA THR A 16 3.10 -3.92 5.00
C THR A 16 2.37 -2.76 5.70
N ASN A 17 1.61 -1.97 4.94
CA ASN A 17 0.81 -0.89 5.52
C ASN A 17 -0.27 -1.42 6.48
N ALA A 18 -1.00 -2.46 6.08
CA ALA A 18 -2.00 -3.09 6.93
C ALA A 18 -1.39 -3.64 8.23
N ALA A 19 -0.27 -4.37 8.13
CA ALA A 19 0.43 -4.94 9.28
C ALA A 19 0.98 -3.89 10.26
N ARG A 20 1.37 -2.71 9.75
CA ARG A 20 1.78 -1.58 10.59
C ARG A 20 0.59 -0.88 11.25
N GLN A 21 -0.52 -0.74 10.53
CA GLN A 21 -1.70 -0.06 11.03
C GLN A 21 -2.42 -0.88 12.11
N THR A 22 -2.53 -2.19 11.91
CA THR A 22 -3.17 -3.11 12.86
C THR A 22 -2.21 -4.26 13.23
N PRO A 23 -1.21 -4.01 14.08
CA PRO A 23 -0.25 -5.03 14.49
C PRO A 23 -0.95 -6.22 15.16
N ASP A 24 -0.52 -7.43 14.81
CA ASP A 24 -1.03 -8.69 15.36
C ASP A 24 -2.53 -8.98 15.12
N GLU A 25 -3.18 -8.22 14.23
CA GLU A 25 -4.58 -8.43 13.84
C GLU A 25 -4.73 -9.15 12.50
N GLU A 26 -5.96 -9.55 12.17
CA GLU A 26 -6.28 -10.19 10.89
C GLU A 26 -6.02 -9.23 9.71
N ILE A 27 -5.36 -9.74 8.68
CA ILE A 27 -5.22 -9.06 7.39
C ILE A 27 -5.82 -9.96 6.32
N ARG A 28 -6.67 -9.40 5.44
CA ARG A 28 -7.27 -10.16 4.34
C ARG A 28 -6.80 -9.62 3.00
N LEU A 29 -6.14 -10.46 2.21
CA LEU A 29 -5.78 -10.14 0.83
C LEU A 29 -6.85 -10.68 -0.12
N GLN A 30 -7.38 -9.79 -0.97
CA GLN A 30 -8.25 -10.15 -2.07
C GLN A 30 -7.60 -9.79 -3.41
N LEU A 31 -7.55 -10.78 -4.31
CA LEU A 31 -7.16 -10.59 -5.69
C LEU A 31 -8.35 -10.93 -6.59
N SER A 32 -8.74 -10.00 -7.46
CA SER A 32 -9.81 -10.23 -8.42
C SER A 32 -9.48 -9.60 -9.77
N ARG A 33 -10.21 -10.02 -10.81
CA ARG A 33 -10.08 -9.46 -12.16
C ARG A 33 -11.46 -9.15 -12.71
N ASP A 34 -11.61 -7.96 -13.27
CA ASP A 34 -12.80 -7.53 -14.01
C ASP A 34 -12.43 -7.07 -15.42
N ALA A 35 -13.40 -6.53 -16.16
CA ALA A 35 -13.19 -6.03 -17.52
C ALA A 35 -12.22 -4.83 -17.61
N TYR A 36 -11.91 -4.19 -16.49
CA TYR A 36 -11.09 -2.98 -16.39
C TYR A 36 -9.70 -3.25 -15.81
N GLY A 37 -9.37 -4.48 -15.41
CA GLY A 37 -8.03 -4.85 -14.95
C GLY A 37 -8.02 -5.82 -13.78
N ILE A 38 -6.90 -5.86 -13.07
CA ILE A 38 -6.71 -6.66 -11.85
C ILE A 38 -6.88 -5.72 -10.66
N ILE A 39 -7.64 -6.15 -9.66
CA ILE A 39 -7.81 -5.45 -8.38
C ILE A 39 -7.06 -6.23 -7.31
N ILE A 40 -6.14 -5.55 -6.64
CA ILE A 40 -5.45 -6.00 -5.44
C ILE A 40 -6.02 -5.18 -4.28
N ALA A 41 -6.63 -5.83 -3.31
CA ALA A 41 -7.22 -5.17 -2.14
C ALA A 41 -6.76 -5.86 -0.85
N VAL A 42 -6.39 -5.06 0.14
CA VAL A 42 -6.00 -5.53 1.47
C VAL A 42 -6.93 -4.90 2.49
N TRP A 43 -7.50 -5.73 3.35
CA TRP A 43 -8.31 -5.31 4.48
C TRP A 43 -7.46 -5.24 5.75
N ASP A 44 -7.70 -4.21 6.54
CA ASP A 44 -7.25 -4.07 7.93
C ASP A 44 -8.40 -3.58 8.82
N ALA A 45 -8.31 -3.84 10.12
CA ALA A 45 -9.38 -3.56 11.08
C ALA A 45 -9.53 -2.06 11.44
N ASP A 46 -8.57 -1.22 11.07
CA ASP A 46 -8.58 0.19 11.42
C ASP A 46 -9.49 1.00 10.48
N HIS A 47 -10.12 2.02 11.02
CA HIS A 47 -11.00 2.95 10.32
C HIS A 47 -10.25 4.19 9.80
N GLU A 48 -9.01 4.41 10.28
CA GLU A 48 -8.17 5.51 9.82
C GLU A 48 -7.80 5.36 8.33
N LEU A 49 -7.96 6.44 7.57
CA LEU A 49 -7.58 6.45 6.16
C LEU A 49 -6.05 6.45 6.02
N PRO A 50 -5.48 5.70 5.07
CA PRO A 50 -4.05 5.77 4.76
C PRO A 50 -3.67 7.20 4.36
N ALA A 51 -2.72 7.78 5.09
CA ALA A 51 -2.17 9.09 4.78
C ALA A 51 -0.78 8.93 4.14
N ALA A 52 -0.62 9.43 2.91
CA ALA A 52 0.71 9.52 2.31
C ALA A 52 1.52 10.55 3.10
N LYS A 53 2.77 10.20 3.49
CA LYS A 53 3.70 11.22 3.97
C LYS A 53 3.89 12.26 2.85
N PRO A 54 3.96 13.57 3.16
CA PRO A 54 4.28 14.59 2.16
C PRO A 54 5.56 14.20 1.43
N VAL A 55 5.57 14.32 0.10
CA VAL A 55 6.80 14.13 -0.68
C VAL A 55 7.71 15.32 -0.35
N LYS A 56 8.51 15.19 0.71
CA LYS A 56 9.64 16.09 0.95
C LYS A 56 10.69 15.70 -0.09
N GLU A 57 11.22 16.69 -0.80
CA GLU A 57 12.41 16.47 -1.63
C GLU A 57 13.52 16.00 -0.69
N LEU A 58 13.82 14.70 -0.72
CA LEU A 58 14.87 14.13 0.11
C LEU A 58 16.20 14.71 -0.39
N THR A 59 16.82 15.55 0.42
CA THR A 59 18.23 15.89 0.21
C THR A 59 19.09 14.75 0.78
N ILE A 60 20.33 14.62 0.32
CA ILE A 60 21.26 13.61 0.86
C ILE A 60 21.42 13.77 2.39
N ASP A 61 21.25 15.00 2.89
CA ASP A 61 21.33 15.34 4.31
C ASP A 61 20.10 14.88 5.12
N ASP A 62 18.97 14.58 4.47
CA ASP A 62 17.75 14.05 5.10
C ASP A 62 17.76 12.51 5.20
N LEU A 63 18.70 11.83 4.51
CA LEU A 63 18.80 10.38 4.53
C LEU A 63 19.63 9.94 5.72
N ASP A 64 18.98 9.42 6.75
CA ASP A 64 19.69 8.62 7.73
C ASP A 64 20.01 7.25 7.09
N LEU A 65 21.30 7.04 6.81
CA LEU A 65 21.83 5.84 6.18
C LEU A 65 22.26 4.79 7.22
N SER A 66 22.00 5.02 8.51
CA SER A 66 22.21 4.00 9.53
C SER A 66 21.24 2.82 9.32
N GLU A 67 21.72 1.59 9.53
CA GLU A 67 20.90 0.36 9.40
C GLU A 67 19.62 0.41 10.26
N GLU A 68 19.65 1.18 11.35
CA GLU A 68 18.56 1.37 12.30
C GLU A 68 17.45 2.30 11.77
N ALA A 69 17.78 3.23 10.86
CA ALA A 69 16.87 4.27 10.36
C ALA A 69 16.36 4.03 8.92
N PHE A 70 16.77 2.94 8.26
CA PHE A 70 16.26 2.59 6.93
C PHE A 70 14.73 2.46 6.90
N ASP A 71 14.10 2.04 8.01
CA ASP A 71 12.65 1.96 8.10
C ASP A 71 11.97 3.30 8.43
N ASP A 72 12.69 4.21 9.09
CA ASP A 72 12.24 5.58 9.39
C ASP A 72 12.20 6.47 8.15
N ASN A 73 13.02 6.15 7.14
CA ASN A 73 12.92 6.70 5.78
C ASN A 73 11.69 6.16 5.00
N GLY A 74 10.86 5.33 5.63
CA GLY A 74 9.63 4.75 5.08
C GLY A 74 8.49 5.76 4.87
N GLY A 75 7.42 5.32 4.21
CA GLY A 75 6.26 6.16 3.83
C GLY A 75 6.07 6.33 2.33
N TRP A 76 6.92 5.67 1.53
CA TRP A 76 6.82 5.61 0.08
C TRP A 76 5.81 4.59 -0.42
N GLY A 77 5.35 3.67 0.42
CA GLY A 77 4.47 2.58 -0.01
C GLY A 77 3.20 3.06 -0.69
N LEU A 78 2.55 4.10 -0.15
CA LEU A 78 1.36 4.67 -0.78
C LEU A 78 1.68 5.41 -2.10
N HIS A 79 2.86 6.04 -2.20
CA HIS A 79 3.33 6.70 -3.43
C HIS A 79 3.66 5.67 -4.53
N ILE A 80 4.32 4.57 -4.17
CA ILE A 80 4.61 3.45 -5.08
C ILE A 80 3.30 2.86 -5.60
N VAL A 81 2.36 2.55 -4.71
CA VAL A 81 1.04 2.05 -5.09
C VAL A 81 0.35 3.04 -6.02
N GLN A 82 0.33 4.34 -5.71
CA GLN A 82 -0.29 5.37 -6.57
C GLN A 82 0.36 5.44 -7.96
N ALA A 83 1.69 5.42 -8.03
CA ALA A 83 2.43 5.52 -9.29
C ALA A 83 2.22 4.30 -10.20
N MET A 84 2.00 3.12 -9.62
CA MET A 84 1.82 1.87 -10.35
C MET A 84 0.35 1.52 -10.62
N SER A 85 -0.58 2.21 -9.97
CA SER A 85 -2.01 1.96 -10.11
C SER A 85 -2.61 2.77 -11.25
N ALA A 86 -3.48 2.14 -12.03
CA ALA A 86 -4.43 2.86 -12.88
C ALA A 86 -5.45 3.63 -12.03
N LYS A 87 -5.83 3.06 -10.88
CA LYS A 87 -6.67 3.69 -9.87
C LYS A 87 -6.40 3.03 -8.52
N CYS A 88 -6.39 3.79 -7.44
CA CYS A 88 -6.35 3.25 -6.08
C CYS A 88 -7.34 3.99 -5.19
N GLY A 89 -7.63 3.42 -4.03
CA GLY A 89 -8.55 4.05 -3.09
C GLY A 89 -8.76 3.22 -1.84
N VAL A 90 -9.74 3.67 -1.05
CA VAL A 90 -10.13 3.05 0.21
C VAL A 90 -11.64 2.90 0.23
N THR A 91 -12.11 1.76 0.70
CA THR A 91 -13.54 1.47 0.87
C THR A 91 -13.76 0.93 2.27
N ALA A 92 -14.61 1.57 3.08
CA ALA A 92 -14.99 1.02 4.38
C ALA A 92 -15.73 -0.32 4.21
N ASP A 93 -15.43 -1.30 5.04
CA ASP A 93 -16.13 -2.59 5.05
C ASP A 93 -17.35 -2.48 5.98
N PRO A 94 -18.58 -2.79 5.52
CA PRO A 94 -19.77 -2.79 6.37
C PRO A 94 -19.67 -3.68 7.61
N ALA A 95 -18.80 -4.70 7.60
CA ALA A 95 -18.52 -5.56 8.74
C ALA A 95 -17.47 -4.98 9.71
N GLY A 96 -16.94 -3.78 9.45
CA GLY A 96 -15.89 -3.11 10.22
C GLY A 96 -14.54 -3.13 9.49
N GLY A 97 -13.69 -2.14 9.77
CA GLY A 97 -12.40 -1.95 9.11
C GLY A 97 -12.52 -1.35 7.70
N LYS A 98 -11.45 -1.45 6.92
CA LYS A 98 -11.38 -0.86 5.58
C LYS A 98 -10.63 -1.76 4.60
N TRP A 99 -10.94 -1.59 3.32
CA TRP A 99 -10.19 -2.13 2.19
C TRP A 99 -9.37 -1.03 1.54
N VAL A 100 -8.05 -1.15 1.55
CA VAL A 100 -7.15 -0.36 0.70
C VAL A 100 -6.90 -1.13 -0.59
N TRP A 101 -7.14 -0.51 -1.73
CA TRP A 101 -7.12 -1.22 -3.01
C TRP A 101 -6.39 -0.46 -4.12
N SER A 102 -5.85 -1.26 -5.05
CA SER A 102 -5.19 -0.83 -6.28
C SER A 102 -5.79 -1.59 -7.45
N ARG A 103 -6.03 -0.87 -8.55
CA ARG A 103 -6.35 -1.42 -9.86
C ARG A 103 -5.15 -1.24 -10.78
N MET A 104 -4.71 -2.34 -11.39
CA MET A 104 -3.65 -2.35 -12.39
C MET A 104 -4.18 -2.81 -13.76
N HIS A 105 -3.60 -2.25 -14.83
CA HIS A 105 -3.82 -2.75 -16.19
C HIS A 105 -2.76 -3.80 -16.53
N PRO A 106 -3.17 -4.95 -17.11
CA PRO A 106 -2.23 -5.92 -17.68
C PRO A 106 -1.43 -5.41 -18.87
#